data_AF-A0A2E5C0H2-F1
#
_entry.id   AF-A0A2E5C0H2-F1
#
_cell.length_a   1.000
_cell.length_b   1.000
_cell.length_c   1.000
_cell.angle_alpha   90.00
_cell.angle_beta   90.00
_cell.angle_gamma   90.00
#
_symmetry.space_group_name_H-M   'P 1'
#
loop_
_entity.id
_entity.type
_entity.pdbx_description
1 polymer ?
#
loop_
_entity_poly.entity_id
_entity_poly.type
_entity_poly.pdbx_seq_one_letter_code
_entity_poly.pdbx_strand_id
1 'polypeptide(L)'
;MQLPDVEHMSSAEKNWFASSIAGMIVADGRADQTELEFLKEAINFLDNKDEISQIMAIVKNGTLPNLSPLEIDSKQAFLMLKYLAQLMVADSDLSSKEIEFFLLVGKFLGFSDEIPSKFWKSARSLLERDLPMGMIETGKLKVKVTLTNVDESGFTFRLSKPLMPKVKVMLRVSKIHHFQQTAESDEEYWNVIACKMFKQHQLKYDDGSYMIRVNFEQKIAYEHGVLQIIHPENFAVISKGGIIETKKNSLHGSNLHCYICDNPEVPFYVLQSKSMKTKTNIFGIPSYVGSAGELDFCNYSLIDVASCPKCGFSSNHKDDFKRLETDNPHFDSVKFSEEWSDKIAPLLKKTQEYGEKYFGEERDADQGILSYDLAAATFEHMANIETDVRKKREHLRRKVSMLMVQSELLMENEDRKAAEANLKKVVEVLESIFESLEGAVILHACVLLFQIKIYFNDLQSAAKFMKFMDNYDTEGKLAEGTEEYKELKVSSAKMKATFDDREILTKEKLKHFHLDDDE
;
A
#
# COMPACT_ATOMS: atom_id res chain seq x y z
N MET A 1 -3.10 1.69 14.81
CA MET A 1 -2.17 2.58 15.54
C MET A 1 -2.62 2.64 16.98
N GLN A 2 -1.73 2.44 17.97
CA GLN A 2 -2.08 2.70 19.36
C GLN A 2 -1.44 4.03 19.72
N LEU A 3 -2.21 5.10 19.65
CA LEU A 3 -1.83 6.39 20.20
C LEU A 3 -1.56 6.23 21.70
N PRO A 4 -0.65 7.04 22.28
CA PRO A 4 -0.65 7.26 23.73
C PRO A 4 -2.06 7.57 24.21
N ASP A 5 -2.35 7.32 25.48
CA ASP A 5 -3.69 7.57 26.01
C ASP A 5 -3.89 9.08 26.24
N VAL A 6 -4.16 9.80 25.14
CA VAL A 6 -4.15 11.26 25.13
C VAL A 6 -5.30 11.84 25.95
N GLU A 7 -6.37 11.07 26.18
CA GLU A 7 -7.49 11.47 27.04
C GLU A 7 -7.07 11.57 28.52
N HIS A 8 -6.07 10.80 28.94
CA HIS A 8 -5.55 10.78 30.32
C HIS A 8 -4.27 11.62 30.49
N MET A 9 -3.79 12.28 29.43
CA MET A 9 -2.66 13.21 29.49
C MET A 9 -3.12 14.60 29.93
N SER A 10 -2.35 15.23 30.81
CA SER A 10 -2.45 16.64 31.11
C SER A 10 -2.15 17.50 29.88
N SER A 11 -2.64 18.75 29.86
CA SER A 11 -2.35 19.69 28.76
C SER A 11 -0.86 19.90 28.52
N ALA A 12 -0.04 19.86 29.58
CA ALA A 12 1.41 19.97 29.48
C ALA A 12 2.03 18.75 28.76
N GLU A 13 1.59 17.53 29.10
CA GLU A 13 2.06 16.30 28.45
C GLU A 13 1.60 16.22 26.99
N LYS A 14 0.37 16.65 26.69
CA LYS A 14 -0.15 16.76 25.32
C LYS A 14 0.69 17.73 24.49
N ASN A 15 0.89 18.95 24.97
CA ASN A 15 1.68 19.95 24.26
C ASN A 15 3.14 19.50 24.07
N TRP A 16 3.74 18.86 25.08
CA TRP A 16 5.07 18.27 24.97
C TRP A 16 5.12 17.21 23.88
N PHE A 17 4.13 16.31 23.83
CA PHE A 17 4.08 15.25 22.83
C PHE A 17 3.91 15.80 21.41
N ALA A 18 2.97 16.72 21.20
CA ALA A 18 2.76 17.36 19.91
C ALA A 18 3.98 18.16 19.45
N SER A 19 4.67 18.83 20.39
CA SER A 19 5.95 19.49 20.12
C SER A 19 7.02 18.48 19.70
N SER A 20 7.10 17.31 20.34
CA SER A 20 8.05 16.25 19.95
C SER A 20 7.77 15.66 18.57
N ILE A 21 6.49 15.53 18.17
CA ILE A 21 6.10 15.12 16.81
C ILE A 21 6.57 16.16 15.80
N ALA A 22 6.23 17.43 16.02
CA ALA A 22 6.66 18.52 15.15
C ALA A 22 8.19 18.63 15.04
N GLY A 23 8.90 18.42 16.14
CA GLY A 23 10.35 18.39 16.17
C GLY A 23 10.95 17.24 15.36
N MET A 24 10.30 16.09 15.34
CA MET A 24 10.74 14.94 14.55
C MET A 24 10.59 15.21 13.05
N ILE A 25 9.45 15.78 12.65
CA ILE A 25 9.16 16.17 11.26
C ILE A 25 10.22 17.16 10.75
N VAL A 26 10.58 18.18 11.53
CA VAL A 26 11.54 19.20 11.06
C VAL A 26 13.01 18.83 11.26
N ALA A 27 13.32 17.68 11.86
CA ALA A 27 14.67 17.37 12.32
C ALA A 27 15.69 17.29 11.17
N ASP A 28 15.29 16.75 10.03
CA ASP A 28 16.15 16.64 8.85
C ASP A 28 16.21 17.96 8.04
N GLY A 29 15.20 18.82 8.20
CA GLY A 29 14.99 20.11 7.52
C GLY A 29 14.05 20.01 6.32
N ARG A 30 13.34 18.90 6.16
CA ARG A 30 12.28 18.66 5.17
C ARG A 30 10.99 18.33 5.93
N ALA A 31 9.86 18.35 5.23
CA ALA A 31 8.60 17.89 5.78
C ALA A 31 7.81 17.28 4.62
N ASP A 32 7.58 15.97 4.66
CA ASP A 32 6.80 15.26 3.65
C ASP A 32 5.30 15.28 3.96
N GLN A 33 4.48 15.11 2.92
CA GLN A 33 3.02 15.07 3.06
C GLN A 33 2.55 13.96 4.00
N THR A 34 3.26 12.83 4.04
CA THR A 34 2.98 11.68 4.91
C THR A 34 3.25 12.00 6.39
N GLU A 35 4.29 12.78 6.67
CA GLU A 35 4.65 13.24 8.01
C GLU A 35 3.66 14.30 8.53
N LEU A 36 3.12 15.13 7.64
CA LEU A 36 2.11 16.13 7.98
C LEU A 36 0.78 15.50 8.45
N GLU A 37 0.50 14.24 8.14
CA GLU A 37 -0.66 13.53 8.71
C GLU A 37 -0.49 13.31 10.22
N PHE A 38 0.72 12.97 10.67
CA PHE A 38 1.04 12.87 12.11
C PHE A 38 0.93 14.22 12.81
N LEU A 39 1.27 15.32 12.12
CA LEU A 39 1.07 16.67 12.67
C LEU A 39 -0.41 17.01 12.83
N LYS A 40 -1.26 16.63 11.88
CA LYS A 40 -2.72 16.84 11.98
C LYS A 40 -3.29 16.08 13.17
N GLU A 41 -2.89 14.82 13.37
CA GLU A 41 -3.26 14.05 14.56
C GLU A 41 -2.75 14.72 15.85
N ALA A 42 -1.53 15.25 15.84
CA ALA A 42 -0.94 15.96 16.97
C ALA A 42 -1.73 17.20 17.38
N ILE A 43 -2.23 17.94 16.39
CA ILE A 43 -3.03 19.15 16.61
C ILE A 43 -4.41 18.80 17.16
N ASN A 44 -5.02 17.69 16.70
CA ASN A 44 -6.37 17.32 17.08
C ASN A 44 -6.54 17.00 18.57
N PHE A 45 -5.47 16.64 19.28
CA PHE A 45 -5.56 16.38 20.72
C PHE A 45 -5.19 17.58 21.61
N LEU A 46 -4.83 18.73 21.02
CA LEU A 46 -4.57 19.97 21.75
C LEU A 46 -5.85 20.79 21.88
N ASP A 47 -6.14 21.21 23.11
CA ASP A 47 -7.34 21.98 23.42
C ASP A 47 -7.12 23.50 23.22
N ASN A 48 -5.85 23.95 23.15
CA ASN A 48 -5.46 25.36 23.14
C ASN A 48 -4.99 25.84 21.76
N LYS A 49 -5.68 26.85 21.21
CA LYS A 49 -5.35 27.47 19.92
C LYS A 49 -3.96 28.12 19.87
N ASP A 50 -3.46 28.61 20.99
CA ASP A 50 -2.13 29.22 21.06
C ASP A 50 -1.02 28.15 20.94
N GLU A 51 -1.21 26.98 21.55
CA GLU A 51 -0.30 25.83 21.45
C GLU A 51 -0.26 25.28 20.02
N ILE A 52 -1.44 25.14 19.40
CA ILE A 52 -1.56 24.76 17.98
C ILE A 52 -0.79 25.74 17.09
N SER A 53 -0.94 27.04 17.34
CA SER A 53 -0.25 28.09 16.57
C SER A 53 1.27 28.03 16.73
N GLN A 54 1.77 27.71 17.93
CA GLN A 54 3.20 27.55 18.20
C GLN A 54 3.78 26.32 17.47
N ILE A 55 3.07 25.20 17.48
CA ILE A 55 3.48 23.97 16.79
C ILE A 55 3.49 24.17 15.27
N MET A 56 2.47 24.83 14.73
CA MET A 56 2.45 25.20 13.31
C MET A 56 3.61 26.14 12.95
N ALA A 57 3.99 27.06 13.84
CA ALA A 57 5.15 27.92 13.63
C ALA A 57 6.48 27.15 13.64
N ILE A 58 6.63 26.16 14.52
CA ILE A 58 7.79 25.25 14.57
C ILE A 58 7.98 24.56 13.21
N VAL A 59 6.91 23.97 12.67
CA VAL A 59 6.96 23.26 11.38
C VAL A 59 7.22 24.22 10.23
N LYS A 60 6.53 25.36 10.19
CA LYS A 60 6.69 26.36 9.13
C LYS A 60 8.09 26.98 9.09
N ASN A 61 8.71 27.19 10.25
CA ASN A 61 10.02 27.82 10.35
C ASN A 61 11.16 26.79 10.33
N GLY A 62 10.86 25.48 10.39
CA GLY A 62 11.87 24.42 10.43
C GLY A 62 12.76 24.47 11.67
N THR A 63 12.22 24.95 12.80
CA THR A 63 12.99 25.15 14.05
C THR A 63 12.71 24.04 15.03
N LEU A 64 13.74 23.39 15.58
CA LEU A 64 13.54 22.36 16.61
C LEU A 64 12.83 22.93 17.85
N PRO A 65 11.85 22.20 18.41
CA PRO A 65 11.15 22.59 19.63
C PRO A 65 12.10 22.58 20.83
N ASN A 66 11.87 23.47 21.78
CA ASN A 66 12.58 23.44 23.06
C ASN A 66 11.90 22.45 24.00
N LEU A 67 12.40 21.22 24.06
CA LEU A 67 11.91 20.17 24.95
C LEU A 67 12.76 20.08 26.22
N SER A 68 12.11 19.81 27.35
CA SER A 68 12.73 19.46 28.62
C SER A 68 12.39 18.02 29.03
N PRO A 69 13.09 17.41 30.00
CA PRO A 69 12.66 16.15 30.59
C PRO A 69 11.17 16.22 31.03
N LEU A 70 10.43 15.16 30.74
CA LEU A 70 9.00 15.04 31.05
C LEU A 70 8.81 13.97 32.12
N GLU A 71 8.26 14.35 33.28
CA GLU A 71 7.80 13.38 34.27
C GLU A 71 6.45 12.82 33.82
N ILE A 72 6.45 11.60 33.32
CA ILE A 72 5.25 10.91 32.84
C ILE A 72 5.33 9.43 33.22
N ASP A 73 4.18 8.77 33.31
CA ASP A 73 4.12 7.33 33.52
C ASP A 73 4.93 6.56 32.45
N SER A 74 5.68 5.55 32.91
CA SER A 74 6.58 4.75 32.07
C SER A 74 5.89 4.08 30.88
N LYS A 75 4.61 3.70 31.00
CA LYS A 75 3.84 3.10 29.91
C LYS A 75 3.50 4.15 28.85
N GLN A 76 3.12 5.36 29.27
CA GLN A 76 2.84 6.47 28.36
C GLN A 76 4.12 6.96 27.66
N ALA A 77 5.22 7.12 28.40
CA ALA A 77 6.54 7.40 27.83
C ALA A 77 6.91 6.41 26.72
N PHE A 78 6.66 5.11 26.97
CA PHE A 78 6.98 4.06 26.00
C PHE A 78 6.08 4.14 24.75
N LEU A 79 4.79 4.42 24.91
CA LEU A 79 3.86 4.61 23.78
C LEU A 79 4.22 5.84 22.95
N MET A 80 4.60 6.95 23.58
CA MET A 80 5.07 8.16 22.88
C MET A 80 6.34 7.87 22.07
N LEU A 81 7.32 7.19 22.67
CA LEU A 81 8.54 6.79 21.98
C LEU A 81 8.25 5.84 20.80
N LYS A 82 7.34 4.89 20.99
CA LYS A 82 6.92 3.96 19.93
C LYS A 82 6.22 4.68 18.78
N TYR A 83 5.39 5.68 19.07
CA TYR A 83 4.72 6.50 18.05
C TYR A 83 5.74 7.28 17.21
N LEU A 84 6.70 7.95 17.87
CA LEU A 84 7.78 8.65 17.17
C LEU A 84 8.65 7.72 16.32
N ALA A 85 8.87 6.47 16.77
CA ALA A 85 9.58 5.46 15.99
C ALA A 85 8.81 4.99 14.74
N GLN A 86 7.49 5.15 14.71
CA GLN A 86 6.69 4.89 13.51
C GLN A 86 6.76 6.05 12.53
N LEU A 87 6.77 7.29 13.04
CA LEU A 87 6.96 8.49 12.24
C LEU A 87 8.28 8.43 11.45
N MET A 88 9.35 7.91 12.06
CA MET A 88 10.65 7.63 11.42
C MET A 88 10.63 6.73 10.16
N VAL A 89 9.52 6.05 9.89
CA VAL A 89 9.37 5.15 8.73
C VAL A 89 8.45 5.78 7.68
N ALA A 90 7.81 6.92 7.99
CA ALA A 90 6.75 7.52 7.19
C ALA A 90 7.26 8.15 5.89
N ASP A 91 8.40 8.85 5.93
CA ASP A 91 9.00 9.58 4.79
C ASP A 91 9.93 8.70 3.94
N SER A 92 10.07 7.41 4.28
CA SER A 92 10.89 6.42 3.57
C SER A 92 12.41 6.70 3.55
N ASP A 93 12.88 7.71 4.28
CA ASP A 93 14.30 8.01 4.51
C ASP A 93 14.54 8.05 6.03
N LEU A 94 15.78 7.87 6.48
CA LEU A 94 16.08 8.05 7.89
C LEU A 94 17.43 8.71 8.07
N SER A 95 17.40 10.01 8.30
CA SER A 95 18.56 10.87 8.44
C SER A 95 19.25 10.69 9.80
N SER A 96 20.51 11.15 9.87
CA SER A 96 21.24 11.18 11.14
C SER A 96 20.67 12.20 12.13
N LYS A 97 20.00 13.26 11.63
CA LYS A 97 19.43 14.31 12.49
C LYS A 97 18.15 13.85 13.17
N GLU A 98 17.32 13.08 12.45
CA GLU A 98 16.14 12.44 13.03
C GLU A 98 16.51 11.43 14.10
N ILE A 99 17.53 10.59 13.85
CA ILE A 99 18.05 9.69 14.88
C ILE A 99 18.56 10.47 16.09
N GLU A 100 19.29 11.57 15.87
CA GLU A 100 19.79 12.43 16.93
C GLU A 100 18.65 13.00 17.79
N PHE A 101 17.61 13.52 17.14
CA PHE A 101 16.44 14.06 17.81
C PHE A 101 15.65 12.97 18.54
N PHE A 102 15.43 11.82 17.91
CA PHE A 102 14.74 10.68 18.51
C PHE A 102 15.45 10.15 19.77
N LEU A 103 16.78 10.02 19.72
CA LEU A 103 17.58 9.64 20.88
C LEU A 103 17.49 10.70 22.01
N LEU A 104 17.50 11.98 21.66
CA LEU A 104 17.32 13.07 22.63
C LEU A 104 15.94 13.00 23.31
N VAL A 105 14.88 12.81 22.53
CA VAL A 105 13.51 12.64 23.04
C VAL A 105 13.42 11.41 23.95
N GLY A 106 14.03 10.29 23.58
CA GLY A 106 14.12 9.10 24.43
C GLY A 106 14.74 9.38 25.80
N LYS A 107 15.80 10.21 25.85
CA LYS A 107 16.42 10.64 27.12
C LYS A 107 15.48 11.52 27.95
N PHE A 108 14.75 12.44 27.32
CA PHE A 108 13.78 13.29 28.02
C PHE A 108 12.57 12.53 28.55
N LEU A 109 12.23 11.39 27.96
CA LEU A 109 11.23 10.45 28.46
C LEU A 109 11.78 9.48 29.53
N GLY A 110 13.04 9.62 29.94
CA GLY A 110 13.65 8.82 31.00
C GLY A 110 14.21 7.46 30.56
N PHE A 111 14.35 7.21 29.25
CA PHE A 111 14.95 5.96 28.75
C PHE A 111 16.47 6.03 28.66
N SER A 112 17.13 4.89 28.88
CA SER A 112 18.54 4.70 28.51
C SER A 112 18.68 4.59 26.99
N ASP A 113 19.88 4.87 26.45
CA ASP A 113 20.15 4.82 25.01
C ASP A 113 19.86 3.43 24.38
N GLU A 114 19.75 2.36 25.16
CA GLU A 114 19.46 1.01 24.66
C GLU A 114 18.09 0.88 23.99
N ILE A 115 17.04 1.44 24.59
CA ILE A 115 15.66 1.26 24.11
C ILE A 115 15.42 2.08 22.83
N PRO A 116 15.67 3.40 22.80
CA PRO A 116 15.61 4.18 21.56
C PRO A 116 16.53 3.61 20.48
N SER A 117 17.69 3.08 20.85
CA SER A 117 18.60 2.44 19.88
C SER A 117 18.01 1.22 19.19
N LYS A 118 17.24 0.40 19.91
CA LYS A 118 16.52 -0.73 19.30
C LYS A 118 15.43 -0.23 18.35
N PHE A 119 14.66 0.78 18.75
CA PHE A 119 13.58 1.33 17.92
C PHE A 119 14.09 1.89 16.59
N TRP A 120 15.09 2.78 16.59
CA TRP A 120 15.55 3.35 15.33
C TRP A 120 16.23 2.31 14.42
N LYS A 121 16.92 1.32 15.00
CA LYS A 121 17.50 0.19 14.23
C LYS A 121 16.41 -0.66 13.59
N SER A 122 15.31 -0.92 14.30
CA SER A 122 14.14 -1.60 13.75
C SER A 122 13.45 -0.78 12.66
N ALA A 123 13.25 0.52 12.87
CA ALA A 123 12.71 1.44 11.85
C ALA A 123 13.54 1.41 10.57
N ARG A 124 14.88 1.53 10.70
CA ARG A 124 15.80 1.38 9.56
C ARG A 124 15.68 0.03 8.87
N SER A 125 15.61 -1.07 9.64
CA SER A 125 15.47 -2.41 9.07
C SER A 125 14.16 -2.57 8.30
N LEU A 126 13.10 -1.86 8.67
CA LEU A 126 11.84 -1.85 7.92
C LEU A 126 11.98 -1.08 6.61
N LEU A 127 12.61 0.10 6.64
CA LEU A 127 12.90 0.90 5.46
C LEU A 127 13.78 0.16 4.44
N GLU A 128 14.74 -0.62 4.92
CA GLU A 128 15.68 -1.35 4.08
C GLU A 128 15.17 -2.72 3.62
N ARG A 129 14.02 -3.20 4.10
CA ARG A 129 13.51 -4.57 3.85
C ARG A 129 13.22 -4.84 2.39
N ASP A 130 12.66 -3.84 1.71
CA ASP A 130 12.15 -3.94 0.34
C ASP A 130 13.11 -3.30 -0.69
N LEU A 131 14.31 -2.90 -0.24
CA LEU A 131 15.34 -2.35 -1.11
C LEU A 131 16.10 -3.46 -1.87
N PRO A 132 16.64 -3.13 -3.08
CA PRO A 132 17.38 -4.09 -3.88
C PRO A 132 18.61 -4.65 -3.15
N MET A 133 18.91 -5.92 -3.39
CA MET A 133 20.01 -6.64 -2.76
C MET A 133 21.14 -6.92 -3.75
N GLY A 134 22.37 -6.94 -3.26
CA GLY A 134 23.55 -7.29 -4.06
C GLY A 134 24.61 -8.05 -3.27
N MET A 135 25.41 -8.84 -3.98
CA MET A 135 26.64 -9.45 -3.47
C MET A 135 27.82 -8.58 -3.87
N ILE A 136 28.61 -8.16 -2.88
CA ILE A 136 29.82 -7.38 -3.07
C ILE A 136 31.05 -8.25 -2.84
N GLU A 137 31.96 -8.26 -3.80
CA GLU A 137 33.26 -8.92 -3.73
C GLU A 137 34.40 -7.91 -3.89
N THR A 138 35.31 -7.85 -2.90
CA THR A 138 36.52 -7.01 -2.97
C THR A 138 37.67 -7.65 -2.18
N GLY A 139 38.74 -8.02 -2.88
CA GLY A 139 39.85 -8.76 -2.28
C GLY A 139 39.40 -10.10 -1.69
N LYS A 140 39.47 -10.24 -0.36
CA LYS A 140 38.98 -11.42 0.39
C LYS A 140 37.58 -11.25 0.96
N LEU A 141 36.98 -10.06 0.82
CA LEU A 141 35.65 -9.77 1.33
C LEU A 141 34.61 -10.21 0.29
N LYS A 142 33.67 -11.04 0.72
CA LYS A 142 32.46 -11.39 -0.03
C LYS A 142 31.28 -11.25 0.93
N VAL A 143 30.38 -10.32 0.66
CA VAL A 143 29.30 -9.94 1.58
C VAL A 143 28.04 -9.54 0.83
N LYS A 144 26.89 -10.01 1.32
CA LYS A 144 25.57 -9.60 0.85
C LYS A 144 25.20 -8.27 1.50
N VAL A 145 24.74 -7.31 0.71
CA VAL A 145 24.42 -5.95 1.17
C VAL A 145 23.10 -5.48 0.54
N THR A 146 22.43 -4.58 1.24
CA THR A 146 21.33 -3.78 0.69
C THR A 146 21.91 -2.63 -0.12
N LEU A 147 21.40 -2.42 -1.32
CA LEU A 147 21.78 -1.34 -2.23
C LEU A 147 20.85 -0.15 -1.98
N THR A 148 21.43 1.00 -1.68
CA THR A 148 20.72 2.27 -1.48
C THR A 148 21.19 3.28 -2.52
N ASN A 149 20.37 4.30 -2.83
CA ASN A 149 20.69 5.38 -3.78
C ASN A 149 21.30 4.89 -5.10
N VAL A 150 20.66 3.90 -5.74
CA VAL A 150 21.12 3.34 -7.02
C VAL A 150 20.75 4.32 -8.14
N ASP A 151 21.73 4.79 -8.90
CA ASP A 151 21.57 5.66 -10.05
C ASP A 151 22.55 5.27 -11.16
N GLU A 152 22.54 5.96 -12.30
CA GLU A 152 23.40 5.64 -13.45
C GLU A 152 24.91 5.73 -13.17
N SER A 153 25.31 6.47 -12.12
CA SER A 153 26.71 6.66 -11.76
C SER A 153 27.22 5.61 -10.78
N GLY A 154 26.34 5.04 -9.95
CA GLY A 154 26.73 4.16 -8.88
C GLY A 154 25.64 3.86 -7.85
N PHE A 155 26.06 3.38 -6.70
CA PHE A 155 25.17 3.03 -5.59
C PHE A 155 25.88 3.16 -4.24
N THR A 156 25.09 3.22 -3.17
CA THR A 156 25.59 3.17 -1.79
C THR A 156 25.24 1.84 -1.12
N PHE A 157 26.07 1.43 -0.15
CA PHE A 157 25.78 0.30 0.73
C PHE A 157 26.48 0.49 2.07
N ARG A 158 26.02 -0.25 3.09
CA ARG A 158 26.62 -0.23 4.43
C ARG A 158 27.57 -1.40 4.65
N LEU A 159 28.67 -1.15 5.36
CA LEU A 159 29.65 -2.17 5.73
C LEU A 159 30.20 -1.92 7.13
N SER A 160 30.40 -2.98 7.92
CA SER A 160 30.93 -2.90 9.29
C SER A 160 32.44 -2.60 9.38
N LYS A 161 33.07 -2.27 8.25
CA LYS A 161 34.50 -1.95 8.14
C LYS A 161 34.70 -0.95 6.98
N PRO A 162 35.70 -0.05 7.07
CA PRO A 162 36.02 0.84 5.96
C PRO A 162 36.66 0.04 4.82
N LEU A 163 36.43 0.49 3.59
CA LEU A 163 37.16 0.00 2.43
C LEU A 163 38.38 0.87 2.13
N MET A 164 39.38 0.27 1.47
CA MET A 164 40.54 1.02 0.99
C MET A 164 40.07 2.05 -0.07
N PRO A 165 40.60 3.29 -0.04
CA PRO A 165 40.24 4.30 -1.02
C PRO A 165 40.47 3.79 -2.44
N LYS A 166 39.49 4.02 -3.33
CA LYS A 166 39.54 3.63 -4.75
C LYS A 166 39.70 2.13 -5.02
N VAL A 167 39.46 1.26 -4.04
CA VAL A 167 39.51 -0.20 -4.24
C VAL A 167 38.46 -0.63 -5.27
N LYS A 168 38.80 -1.65 -6.06
CA LYS A 168 37.85 -2.30 -6.97
C LYS A 168 36.84 -3.10 -6.18
N VAL A 169 35.59 -3.00 -6.59
CA VAL A 169 34.42 -3.63 -5.98
C VAL A 169 33.66 -4.33 -7.10
N MET A 170 33.46 -5.62 -7.00
CA MET A 170 32.63 -6.37 -7.95
C MET A 170 31.22 -6.51 -7.36
N LEU A 171 30.21 -6.04 -8.09
CA LEU A 171 28.80 -6.17 -7.69
C LEU A 171 28.13 -7.28 -8.51
N ARG A 172 27.33 -8.11 -7.85
CA ARG A 172 26.29 -8.93 -8.49
C ARG A 172 24.94 -8.59 -7.88
N VAL A 173 24.00 -8.12 -8.69
CA VAL A 173 22.65 -7.77 -8.23
C VAL A 173 21.83 -9.05 -8.08
N SER A 174 21.04 -9.17 -7.02
CA SER A 174 20.12 -10.31 -6.83
C SER A 174 18.90 -10.18 -7.74
N LYS A 175 18.40 -11.30 -8.28
CA LYS A 175 17.14 -11.32 -9.06
C LYS A 175 15.89 -11.28 -8.19
N ILE A 176 16.01 -11.58 -6.89
CA ILE A 176 14.90 -11.63 -5.94
C ILE A 176 14.93 -10.35 -5.09
N HIS A 177 13.78 -9.67 -4.99
CA HIS A 177 13.67 -8.33 -4.38
C HIS A 177 13.30 -8.35 -2.89
N HIS A 178 13.19 -9.52 -2.25
CA HIS A 178 12.75 -9.64 -0.85
C HIS A 178 13.68 -10.49 0.03
N PHE A 179 13.81 -10.07 1.28
CA PHE A 179 14.41 -10.87 2.36
C PHE A 179 13.39 -11.91 2.87
N GLN A 180 13.05 -12.90 2.06
CA GLN A 180 12.46 -14.13 2.61
C GLN A 180 13.61 -15.08 2.96
N GLN A 181 13.67 -15.48 4.23
CA GLN A 181 14.41 -16.68 4.65
C GLN A 181 13.73 -17.90 4.02
N THR A 182 13.95 -18.12 2.73
CA THR A 182 13.76 -19.44 2.13
C THR A 182 15.07 -20.18 2.29
N ALA A 183 15.03 -21.26 3.07
CA ALA A 183 16.12 -22.22 3.15
C ALA A 183 16.47 -22.69 1.73
N GLU A 184 17.73 -22.50 1.34
CA GLU A 184 18.40 -23.24 0.25
C GLU A 184 17.65 -23.30 -1.10
N SER A 185 17.08 -22.19 -1.58
CA SER A 185 16.90 -22.02 -3.03
C SER A 185 18.14 -21.33 -3.61
N ASP A 186 18.63 -21.78 -4.77
CA ASP A 186 19.77 -21.18 -5.45
C ASP A 186 19.49 -19.69 -5.73
N GLU A 187 20.06 -18.79 -4.93
CA GLU A 187 19.92 -17.34 -5.12
C GLU A 187 20.48 -16.97 -6.49
N GLU A 188 19.61 -16.63 -7.44
CA GLU A 188 20.04 -16.19 -8.75
C GLU A 188 20.54 -14.74 -8.72
N TYR A 189 21.71 -14.52 -9.34
CA TYR A 189 22.32 -13.21 -9.49
C TYR A 189 22.47 -12.83 -10.97
N TRP A 190 22.42 -11.53 -11.24
CA TRP A 190 22.79 -10.96 -12.53
C TRP A 190 24.31 -11.00 -12.77
N ASN A 191 24.73 -10.67 -14.00
CA ASN A 191 26.14 -10.63 -14.37
C ASN A 191 26.91 -9.57 -13.54
N VAL A 192 28.21 -9.83 -13.38
CA VAL A 192 29.06 -9.03 -12.51
C VAL A 192 29.36 -7.65 -13.09
N ILE A 193 29.40 -6.63 -12.23
CA ILE A 193 29.71 -5.24 -12.58
C ILE A 193 30.97 -4.80 -11.86
N ALA A 194 31.98 -4.34 -12.62
CA ALA A 194 33.15 -3.70 -12.05
C ALA A 194 32.80 -2.29 -11.57
N CYS A 195 33.05 -2.04 -10.30
CA CYS A 195 32.82 -0.77 -9.62
C CYS A 195 34.10 -0.31 -8.90
N LYS A 196 34.15 0.96 -8.54
CA LYS A 196 35.23 1.57 -7.76
C LYS A 196 34.69 2.33 -6.57
N MET A 197 35.30 2.13 -5.41
CA MET A 197 35.03 2.94 -4.23
C MET A 197 35.30 4.43 -4.52
N PHE A 198 34.29 5.26 -4.32
CA PHE A 198 34.34 6.70 -4.57
C PHE A 198 34.53 7.49 -3.27
N LYS A 199 33.61 7.33 -2.31
CA LYS A 199 33.67 7.97 -1.00
C LYS A 199 33.10 7.05 0.08
N GLN A 200 33.53 7.26 1.32
CA GLN A 200 32.91 6.64 2.49
C GLN A 200 32.88 7.61 3.65
N HIS A 201 31.92 7.45 4.54
CA HIS A 201 31.93 8.10 5.84
C HIS A 201 31.42 7.13 6.90
N GLN A 202 31.90 7.30 8.13
CA GLN A 202 31.39 6.57 9.28
C GLN A 202 29.98 7.08 9.62
N LEU A 203 29.09 6.17 10.00
CA LEU A 203 27.76 6.53 10.49
C LEU A 203 27.86 6.85 11.99
N LYS A 204 27.39 8.05 12.38
CA LYS A 204 27.55 8.62 13.73
C LYS A 204 26.97 7.74 14.85
N TYR A 205 25.88 7.02 14.59
CA TYR A 205 25.12 6.24 15.59
C TYR A 205 25.18 4.72 15.38
N ASP A 206 25.90 4.26 14.35
CA ASP A 206 26.01 2.84 14.01
C ASP A 206 27.49 2.46 14.17
N ASP A 207 27.87 2.08 15.40
CA ASP A 207 29.25 1.84 15.78
C ASP A 207 29.93 0.83 14.85
N GLY A 208 31.00 1.29 14.19
CA GLY A 208 31.77 0.50 13.22
C GLY A 208 31.16 0.39 11.83
N SER A 209 30.01 1.00 11.56
CA SER A 209 29.34 0.97 10.26
C SER A 209 29.72 2.16 9.38
N TYR A 210 30.05 1.87 8.12
CA TYR A 210 30.45 2.84 7.12
C TYR A 210 29.43 2.84 5.99
N MET A 211 29.01 4.04 5.58
CA MET A 211 28.28 4.22 4.33
C MET A 211 29.30 4.38 3.22
N ILE A 212 29.25 3.50 2.22
CA ILE A 212 30.21 3.44 1.13
C ILE A 212 29.47 3.75 -0.16
N ARG A 213 29.95 4.77 -0.89
CA ARG A 213 29.55 5.05 -2.27
C ARG A 213 30.55 4.43 -3.21
N VAL A 214 30.06 3.67 -4.18
CA VAL A 214 30.85 3.15 -5.29
C VAL A 214 30.28 3.67 -6.60
N ASN A 215 31.16 3.85 -7.58
CA ASN A 215 30.79 4.24 -8.95
C ASN A 215 31.05 3.08 -9.91
N PHE A 216 30.26 2.97 -10.96
CA PHE A 216 30.49 1.97 -12.01
C PHE A 216 31.74 2.32 -12.83
N GLU A 217 32.63 1.35 -13.07
CA GLU A 217 33.80 1.51 -13.96
C GLU A 217 33.50 1.07 -15.40
N GLN A 218 32.33 0.46 -15.62
CA GLN A 218 31.88 -0.03 -16.92
C GLN A 218 30.49 0.52 -17.25
N LYS A 219 30.13 0.53 -18.53
CA LYS A 219 28.79 0.89 -18.96
C LYS A 219 27.79 -0.15 -18.43
N ILE A 220 26.73 0.33 -17.79
CA ILE A 220 25.64 -0.52 -17.31
C ILE A 220 24.86 -1.07 -18.51
N ALA A 221 24.42 -2.32 -18.41
CA ALA A 221 23.71 -3.04 -19.47
C ALA A 221 22.64 -3.95 -18.84
N TYR A 222 21.71 -4.45 -19.67
CA TYR A 222 20.57 -5.27 -19.22
C TYR A 222 20.97 -6.48 -18.37
N GLU A 223 22.05 -7.16 -18.76
CA GLU A 223 22.55 -8.36 -18.08
C GLU A 223 23.02 -8.14 -16.64
N HIS A 224 23.18 -6.88 -16.23
CA HIS A 224 23.73 -6.50 -14.94
C HIS A 224 22.66 -6.27 -13.85
N GLY A 225 21.38 -6.22 -14.20
CA GLY A 225 20.29 -6.06 -13.21
C GLY A 225 20.09 -4.65 -12.67
N VAL A 226 21.00 -3.71 -12.94
CA VAL A 226 20.94 -2.34 -12.39
C VAL A 226 19.91 -1.47 -13.12
N LEU A 227 19.72 -1.67 -14.43
CA LEU A 227 18.72 -0.90 -15.17
C LEU A 227 17.31 -1.23 -14.70
N GLN A 228 17.07 -2.47 -14.26
CA GLN A 228 15.82 -2.94 -13.65
C GLN A 228 15.53 -2.26 -12.31
N ILE A 229 16.57 -1.78 -11.62
CA ILE A 229 16.45 -1.04 -10.36
C ILE A 229 16.23 0.47 -10.62
N ILE A 230 16.96 1.04 -11.58
CA ILE A 230 16.89 2.49 -11.87
C ILE A 230 15.62 2.83 -12.68
N HIS A 231 15.19 1.90 -13.54
CA HIS A 231 14.03 2.04 -14.42
C HIS A 231 13.08 0.85 -14.28
N PRO A 232 12.54 0.57 -13.08
CA PRO A 232 11.64 -0.56 -12.87
C PRO A 232 10.46 -0.55 -13.86
N GLU A 233 10.02 0.62 -14.30
CA GLU A 233 9.01 0.83 -15.34
C GLU A 233 9.38 0.26 -16.72
N ASN A 234 10.66 0.34 -17.11
CA ASN A 234 11.16 -0.13 -18.40
C ASN A 234 11.42 -1.65 -18.43
N PHE A 235 11.47 -2.27 -17.25
CA PHE A 235 11.81 -3.69 -17.08
C PHE A 235 10.78 -4.49 -16.28
N ALA A 236 9.65 -3.88 -15.94
CA ALA A 236 8.46 -4.60 -15.54
C ALA A 236 8.19 -5.67 -16.61
N VAL A 237 8.17 -6.95 -16.21
CA VAL A 237 8.08 -8.12 -17.09
C VAL A 237 7.25 -7.81 -18.32
N ILE A 238 7.94 -7.65 -19.46
CA ILE A 238 7.32 -7.45 -20.77
C ILE A 238 6.51 -8.71 -21.00
N SER A 239 5.20 -8.59 -20.87
CA SER A 239 4.30 -9.68 -21.20
C SER A 239 4.52 -10.06 -22.66
N LYS A 240 4.43 -11.34 -22.97
CA LYS A 240 4.64 -11.84 -24.34
C LYS A 240 3.82 -11.09 -25.40
N GLY A 241 2.70 -10.47 -25.05
CA GLY A 241 1.87 -9.67 -25.96
C GLY A 241 2.47 -8.31 -26.35
N GLY A 242 3.58 -7.87 -25.74
CA GLY A 242 4.23 -6.60 -26.03
C GLY A 242 3.73 -5.42 -25.20
N ILE A 243 4.40 -4.27 -25.37
CA ILE A 243 4.06 -3.00 -24.73
C ILE A 243 3.01 -2.28 -25.59
N ILE A 244 2.05 -1.63 -24.94
CA ILE A 244 1.10 -0.74 -25.59
C ILE A 244 1.63 0.68 -25.40
N GLU A 245 1.79 1.42 -26.49
CA GLU A 245 2.07 2.85 -26.43
C GLU A 245 0.83 3.56 -25.88
N THR A 246 0.95 4.10 -24.66
CA THR A 246 -0.12 4.85 -23.99
C THR A 246 -0.11 6.29 -24.46
N LYS A 247 -1.29 6.90 -24.63
CA LYS A 247 -1.35 8.35 -24.93
C LYS A 247 -1.18 9.16 -23.65
N LYS A 248 -1.60 8.63 -22.51
CA LYS A 248 -1.40 9.23 -21.18
C LYS A 248 -0.04 8.83 -20.61
N ASN A 249 0.76 9.83 -20.24
CA ASN A 249 2.07 9.60 -19.61
C ASN A 249 1.98 9.03 -18.18
N SER A 250 0.79 8.99 -17.58
CA SER A 250 0.50 8.42 -16.25
C SER A 250 0.26 6.91 -16.27
N LEU A 251 0.21 6.29 -17.45
CA LEU A 251 -0.11 4.88 -17.63
C LEU A 251 1.06 4.10 -18.22
N HIS A 252 1.14 2.84 -17.82
CA HIS A 252 1.88 1.80 -18.53
C HIS A 252 0.89 0.82 -19.14
N GLY A 253 1.04 0.53 -20.43
CA GLY A 253 0.19 -0.42 -21.15
C GLY A 253 0.97 -1.67 -21.56
N SER A 254 0.36 -2.83 -21.42
CA SER A 254 0.93 -4.11 -21.84
C SER A 254 -0.15 -5.06 -22.33
N ASN A 255 0.17 -5.90 -23.31
CA ASN A 255 -0.73 -6.95 -23.79
C ASN A 255 -0.44 -8.27 -23.07
N LEU A 256 -1.46 -8.84 -22.43
CA LEU A 256 -1.39 -10.15 -21.77
C LEU A 256 -2.01 -11.24 -22.65
N HIS A 257 -1.65 -12.49 -22.37
CA HIS A 257 -2.27 -13.64 -23.02
C HIS A 257 -3.42 -14.18 -22.16
N CYS A 258 -4.54 -14.57 -22.78
CA CYS A 258 -5.70 -15.09 -22.08
C CYS A 258 -5.56 -16.62 -21.80
N TYR A 259 -5.63 -17.06 -20.54
CA TYR A 259 -5.61 -18.50 -20.21
C TYR A 259 -6.78 -19.31 -20.77
N ILE A 260 -7.90 -18.67 -21.12
CA ILE A 260 -9.12 -19.36 -21.54
C ILE A 260 -9.12 -19.67 -23.04
N CYS A 261 -8.72 -18.70 -23.87
CA CYS A 261 -8.85 -18.79 -25.33
C CYS A 261 -7.54 -18.54 -26.09
N ASP A 262 -6.43 -18.42 -25.35
CA ASP A 262 -5.06 -18.16 -25.82
C ASP A 262 -4.92 -16.91 -26.68
N ASN A 263 -5.82 -15.93 -26.50
CA ASN A 263 -5.73 -14.65 -27.18
C ASN A 263 -4.49 -13.87 -26.70
N PRO A 264 -3.55 -13.46 -27.58
CA PRO A 264 -2.30 -12.82 -27.17
C PRO A 264 -2.43 -11.31 -26.90
N GLU A 265 -3.55 -10.71 -27.28
CA GLU A 265 -3.80 -9.27 -27.28
C GLU A 265 -4.91 -8.94 -26.27
N VAL A 266 -4.61 -9.07 -24.97
CA VAL A 266 -5.48 -8.56 -23.91
C VAL A 266 -4.87 -7.30 -23.33
N PRO A 267 -5.39 -6.10 -23.64
CA PRO A 267 -4.87 -4.85 -23.11
C PRO A 267 -5.00 -4.78 -21.58
N PHE A 268 -3.88 -4.50 -20.92
CA PHE A 268 -3.79 -4.34 -19.47
C PHE A 268 -3.00 -3.07 -19.17
N TYR A 269 -3.67 -2.13 -18.50
CA TYR A 269 -3.09 -0.85 -18.11
C TYR A 269 -2.78 -0.86 -16.62
N VAL A 270 -1.68 -0.22 -16.25
CA VAL A 270 -1.28 -0.01 -14.85
C VAL A 270 -1.02 1.47 -14.66
N LEU A 271 -1.56 2.03 -13.59
CA LEU A 271 -1.30 3.39 -13.19
C LEU A 271 0.13 3.53 -12.63
N GLN A 272 0.86 4.58 -13.05
CA GLN A 272 2.15 4.91 -12.45
C GLN A 272 2.00 5.23 -10.96
N SER A 273 2.95 4.73 -10.16
CA SER A 273 2.99 5.01 -8.73
C SER A 273 2.99 6.51 -8.46
N LYS A 274 2.14 6.95 -7.51
CA LYS A 274 2.00 8.36 -7.11
C LYS A 274 1.61 9.32 -8.25
N SER A 275 0.99 8.83 -9.32
CA SER A 275 0.58 9.69 -10.45
C SER A 275 -0.78 10.36 -10.28
N MET A 276 -1.65 9.84 -9.42
CA MET A 276 -3.00 10.39 -9.20
C MET A 276 -3.22 10.75 -7.73
N LYS A 277 -4.03 11.79 -7.51
CA LYS A 277 -4.63 12.12 -6.23
C LYS A 277 -5.90 11.32 -6.06
N THR A 278 -6.03 10.64 -4.93
CA THR A 278 -7.21 9.83 -4.60
C THR A 278 -7.96 10.41 -3.42
N LYS A 279 -9.29 10.31 -3.45
CA LYS A 279 -10.17 10.52 -2.29
C LYS A 279 -10.86 9.19 -2.01
N THR A 280 -10.85 8.74 -0.77
CA THR A 280 -11.44 7.46 -0.39
C THR A 280 -12.87 7.67 0.08
N ASN A 281 -13.81 6.87 -0.43
CA ASN A 281 -15.21 6.93 -0.02
C ASN A 281 -15.43 6.30 1.37
N ILE A 282 -16.66 6.38 1.89
CA ILE A 282 -17.00 5.85 3.23
C ILE A 282 -16.77 4.34 3.39
N PHE A 283 -16.69 3.59 2.28
CA PHE A 283 -16.45 2.14 2.27
C PHE A 283 -14.98 1.77 2.05
N GLY A 284 -14.08 2.74 1.87
CA GLY A 284 -12.66 2.47 1.61
C GLY A 284 -12.29 2.33 0.13
N ILE A 285 -13.17 2.67 -0.81
CA ILE A 285 -12.89 2.62 -2.25
C ILE A 285 -12.29 3.95 -2.72
N PRO A 286 -11.14 3.94 -3.42
CA PRO A 286 -10.53 5.16 -3.92
C PRO A 286 -11.24 5.67 -5.19
N SER A 287 -11.50 6.96 -5.23
CA SER A 287 -11.88 7.73 -6.41
C SER A 287 -10.72 8.63 -6.85
N TYR A 288 -10.50 8.74 -8.16
CA TYR A 288 -9.39 9.51 -8.73
C TYR A 288 -9.84 10.93 -9.04
N VAL A 289 -9.39 11.91 -8.24
CA VAL A 289 -9.90 13.29 -8.27
C VAL A 289 -9.02 14.27 -9.04
N GLY A 290 -7.78 13.90 -9.35
CA GLY A 290 -6.88 14.73 -10.14
C GLY A 290 -5.51 14.10 -10.34
N SER A 291 -4.69 14.70 -11.20
CA SER A 291 -3.30 14.28 -11.37
C SER A 291 -2.41 14.79 -10.23
N ALA A 292 -1.33 14.03 -9.98
CA ALA A 292 -0.22 14.45 -9.15
C ALA A 292 0.94 14.90 -10.04
N GLY A 293 1.41 16.13 -9.84
CA GLY A 293 2.47 16.72 -10.65
C GLY A 293 2.03 17.05 -12.08
N GLU A 294 2.91 16.81 -13.04
CA GLU A 294 2.73 17.12 -14.47
C GLU A 294 2.20 15.94 -15.30
N LEU A 295 1.71 14.88 -14.65
CA LEU A 295 1.19 13.70 -15.33
C LEU A 295 -0.25 13.89 -15.79
N ASP A 296 -0.61 13.21 -16.88
CA ASP A 296 -1.95 13.24 -17.47
C ASP A 296 -2.97 12.60 -16.54
N PHE A 297 -4.10 13.26 -16.32
CA PHE A 297 -5.16 12.72 -15.49
C PHE A 297 -5.73 11.42 -16.08
N CYS A 298 -5.89 10.41 -15.22
CA CYS A 298 -6.58 9.18 -15.55
C CYS A 298 -7.52 8.78 -14.40
N ASN A 299 -8.82 8.72 -14.68
CA ASN A 299 -9.74 7.99 -13.80
C ASN A 299 -9.50 6.49 -14.01
N TYR A 300 -8.58 5.94 -13.23
CA TYR A 300 -8.11 4.57 -13.41
C TYR A 300 -9.18 3.52 -13.09
N SER A 301 -10.19 3.84 -12.27
CA SER A 301 -11.36 2.97 -12.06
C SER A 301 -12.07 2.63 -13.36
N LEU A 302 -11.99 3.45 -14.42
CA LEU A 302 -12.60 3.13 -15.71
C LEU A 302 -11.86 2.00 -16.45
N ILE A 303 -10.54 1.89 -16.24
CA ILE A 303 -9.65 1.03 -17.03
C ILE A 303 -8.93 -0.06 -16.22
N ASP A 304 -9.13 -0.13 -14.90
CA ASP A 304 -8.49 -1.11 -14.00
C ASP A 304 -8.79 -2.56 -14.40
N VAL A 305 -10.00 -2.82 -14.92
CA VAL A 305 -10.38 -4.16 -15.40
C VAL A 305 -9.92 -4.37 -16.84
N ALA A 306 -9.04 -5.34 -17.03
CA ALA A 306 -8.70 -5.87 -18.35
C ALA A 306 -9.75 -6.91 -18.78
N SER A 307 -10.10 -6.90 -20.07
CA SER A 307 -11.09 -7.80 -20.67
C SER A 307 -10.54 -8.43 -21.94
N CYS A 308 -10.64 -9.74 -22.07
CA CYS A 308 -10.28 -10.44 -23.29
C CYS A 308 -11.29 -10.15 -24.42
N PRO A 309 -10.87 -9.61 -25.58
CA PRO A 309 -11.80 -9.26 -26.67
C PRO A 309 -12.46 -10.49 -27.32
N LYS A 310 -11.86 -11.68 -27.18
CA LYS A 310 -12.31 -12.91 -27.82
C LYS A 310 -13.31 -13.70 -26.97
N CYS A 311 -13.06 -13.84 -25.67
CA CYS A 311 -13.91 -14.67 -24.79
C CYS A 311 -14.55 -13.90 -23.64
N GLY A 312 -14.30 -12.61 -23.46
CA GLY A 312 -14.92 -11.81 -22.39
C GLY A 312 -14.39 -12.07 -20.98
N PHE A 313 -13.44 -12.97 -20.80
CA PHE A 313 -12.75 -13.16 -19.51
C PHE A 313 -12.18 -11.83 -19.02
N SER A 314 -12.53 -11.41 -17.81
CA SER A 314 -12.16 -10.09 -17.31
C SER A 314 -11.67 -10.11 -15.85
N SER A 315 -10.60 -9.39 -15.57
CA SER A 315 -10.01 -9.26 -14.24
C SER A 315 -9.12 -8.02 -14.15
N ASN A 316 -8.99 -7.45 -12.94
CA ASN A 316 -8.02 -6.41 -12.62
C ASN A 316 -6.70 -6.97 -12.04
N HIS A 317 -6.57 -8.29 -11.91
CA HIS A 317 -5.34 -8.93 -11.44
C HIS A 317 -4.53 -9.48 -12.60
N LYS A 318 -3.30 -8.99 -12.75
CA LYS A 318 -2.38 -9.41 -13.81
C LYS A 318 -2.00 -10.90 -13.73
N ASP A 319 -2.16 -11.56 -12.58
CA ASP A 319 -1.94 -13.01 -12.40
C ASP A 319 -3.07 -13.88 -12.96
N ASP A 320 -4.25 -13.29 -13.20
CA ASP A 320 -5.37 -13.98 -13.85
C ASP A 320 -5.16 -14.13 -15.37
N PHE A 321 -4.03 -13.62 -15.88
CA PHE A 321 -3.62 -13.72 -17.28
C PHE A 321 -2.20 -14.28 -17.39
N LYS A 322 -1.89 -14.80 -18.58
CA LYS A 322 -0.60 -15.39 -18.91
C LYS A 322 0.39 -14.29 -19.31
N ARG A 323 1.53 -14.19 -18.60
CA ARG A 323 2.58 -13.20 -18.87
C ARG A 323 3.74 -13.83 -19.63
N LEU A 324 4.16 -15.02 -19.20
CA LEU A 324 5.22 -15.85 -19.76
C LEU A 324 4.65 -17.18 -20.27
N GLU A 325 5.39 -17.86 -21.14
CA GLU A 325 4.97 -19.16 -21.67
C GLU A 325 4.83 -20.24 -20.59
N THR A 326 5.66 -20.13 -19.55
CA THR A 326 5.74 -21.05 -18.41
C THR A 326 4.66 -20.82 -17.36
N ASP A 327 3.91 -19.72 -17.45
CA ASP A 327 2.89 -19.43 -16.44
C ASP A 327 1.71 -20.38 -16.57
N ASN A 328 1.20 -20.79 -15.42
CA ASN A 328 0.02 -21.65 -15.31
C ASN A 328 -1.09 -20.90 -14.56
N PRO A 329 -2.36 -21.07 -14.95
CA PRO A 329 -3.46 -20.48 -14.21
C PRO A 329 -3.57 -21.09 -12.81
N HIS A 330 -3.89 -20.27 -11.81
CA HIS A 330 -4.20 -20.72 -10.44
C HIS A 330 -5.63 -21.28 -10.29
N PHE A 331 -6.40 -21.30 -11.38
CA PHE A 331 -7.76 -21.82 -11.49
C PHE A 331 -7.87 -22.85 -12.64
N ASP A 332 -8.91 -23.68 -12.61
CA ASP A 332 -9.17 -24.70 -13.63
C ASP A 332 -9.71 -24.05 -14.92
N SER A 333 -8.82 -23.72 -15.86
CA SER A 333 -9.18 -23.04 -17.11
C SER A 333 -10.02 -23.91 -18.05
N VAL A 334 -9.92 -25.23 -17.95
CA VAL A 334 -10.71 -26.18 -18.77
C VAL A 334 -12.16 -26.14 -18.31
N LYS A 335 -12.42 -26.37 -17.02
CA LYS A 335 -13.78 -26.24 -16.46
C LYS A 335 -14.32 -24.83 -16.58
N PHE A 336 -13.47 -23.81 -16.48
CA PHE A 336 -13.91 -22.43 -16.68
C PHE A 336 -14.45 -22.24 -18.10
N SER A 337 -13.76 -22.79 -19.11
CA SER A 337 -14.17 -22.63 -20.52
C SER A 337 -15.51 -23.32 -20.84
N GLU A 338 -15.91 -24.31 -20.04
CA GLU A 338 -17.23 -24.94 -20.12
C GLU A 338 -18.31 -23.92 -19.75
N GLU A 339 -19.33 -23.79 -20.61
CA GLU A 339 -20.50 -22.91 -20.43
C GLU A 339 -20.21 -21.39 -20.38
N TRP A 340 -18.93 -20.97 -20.36
CA TRP A 340 -18.56 -19.56 -20.27
C TRP A 340 -18.98 -18.74 -21.49
N SER A 341 -18.75 -19.27 -22.69
CA SER A 341 -19.09 -18.57 -23.95
C SER A 341 -20.57 -18.21 -24.02
N ASP A 342 -21.45 -19.12 -23.60
CA ASP A 342 -22.90 -18.90 -23.62
C ASP A 342 -23.33 -17.92 -22.52
N LYS A 343 -22.76 -18.04 -21.31
CA LYS A 343 -23.04 -17.15 -20.18
C LYS A 343 -22.68 -15.69 -20.49
N ILE A 344 -21.53 -15.47 -21.16
CA ILE A 344 -20.95 -14.13 -21.33
C ILE A 344 -21.34 -13.45 -22.65
N ALA A 345 -21.89 -14.20 -23.62
CA ALA A 345 -22.20 -13.72 -24.96
C ALA A 345 -22.94 -12.36 -25.00
N PRO A 346 -23.98 -12.10 -24.17
CA PRO A 346 -24.68 -10.81 -24.20
C PRO A 346 -23.79 -9.62 -23.78
N LEU A 347 -22.92 -9.81 -22.80
CA LEU A 347 -22.01 -8.77 -22.31
C LEU A 347 -20.84 -8.58 -23.27
N LEU A 348 -20.27 -9.67 -23.79
CA LEU A 348 -19.21 -9.64 -24.78
C LEU A 348 -19.64 -8.95 -26.07
N LYS A 349 -20.89 -9.15 -26.51
CA LYS A 349 -21.40 -8.44 -27.69
C LYS A 349 -21.41 -6.93 -27.48
N LYS A 350 -21.83 -6.45 -26.30
CA LYS A 350 -21.82 -5.02 -25.98
C LYS A 350 -20.41 -4.43 -25.99
N THR A 351 -19.40 -5.14 -25.50
CA THR A 351 -18.02 -4.64 -25.55
C THR A 351 -17.49 -4.59 -26.98
N GLN A 352 -17.83 -5.57 -27.81
CA GLN A 352 -17.48 -5.59 -29.22
C GLN A 352 -18.14 -4.45 -30.01
N GLU A 353 -19.36 -4.05 -29.65
CA GLU A 353 -20.06 -2.89 -30.23
C GLU A 353 -19.32 -1.57 -29.95
N TYR A 354 -18.66 -1.43 -28.80
CA TYR A 354 -17.82 -0.26 -28.48
C TYR A 354 -16.44 -0.28 -29.16
N GLY A 355 -15.95 -1.46 -29.58
CA GLY A 355 -14.68 -1.63 -30.30
C GLY A 355 -13.46 -1.11 -29.53
N GLU A 356 -12.54 -0.45 -30.23
CA GLU A 356 -11.26 0.02 -29.69
C GLU A 356 -11.41 0.95 -28.47
N LYS A 357 -12.52 1.69 -28.35
CA LYS A 357 -12.75 2.56 -27.19
C LYS A 357 -12.82 1.78 -25.88
N TYR A 358 -13.50 0.63 -25.90
CA TYR A 358 -13.61 -0.23 -24.73
C TYR A 358 -12.28 -0.93 -24.39
N PHE A 359 -11.45 -1.26 -25.37
CA PHE A 359 -10.15 -1.92 -25.12
C PHE A 359 -8.99 -0.92 -24.94
N GLY A 360 -9.27 0.38 -25.03
CA GLY A 360 -8.31 1.47 -24.91
C GLY A 360 -8.30 2.16 -23.53
N GLU A 361 -7.52 3.23 -23.44
CA GLU A 361 -7.33 4.05 -22.24
C GLU A 361 -8.37 5.18 -22.05
N GLU A 362 -9.29 5.35 -22.99
CA GLU A 362 -10.31 6.41 -23.02
C GLU A 362 -11.71 5.86 -22.80
N ARG A 363 -11.86 4.89 -21.88
CA ARG A 363 -13.18 4.39 -21.50
C ARG A 363 -14.02 5.51 -20.92
N ASP A 364 -15.28 5.59 -21.35
CA ASP A 364 -16.30 6.33 -20.64
C ASP A 364 -16.85 5.51 -19.47
N ALA A 365 -17.79 6.11 -18.74
CA ALA A 365 -18.30 5.55 -17.51
C ALA A 365 -19.21 4.33 -17.75
N ASP A 366 -19.96 4.29 -18.85
CA ASP A 366 -20.76 3.12 -19.26
C ASP A 366 -19.86 1.93 -19.62
N GLN A 367 -18.76 2.19 -20.32
CA GLN A 367 -17.74 1.18 -20.65
C GLN A 367 -17.01 0.69 -19.40
N GLY A 368 -16.69 1.59 -18.47
CA GLY A 368 -16.13 1.23 -17.16
C GLY A 368 -17.07 0.31 -16.38
N ILE A 369 -18.34 0.68 -16.25
CA ILE A 369 -19.38 -0.14 -15.57
C ILE A 369 -19.51 -1.51 -16.22
N LEU A 370 -19.54 -1.59 -17.56
CA LEU A 370 -19.63 -2.85 -18.30
C LEU A 370 -18.41 -3.75 -18.04
N SER A 371 -17.22 -3.18 -17.84
CA SER A 371 -16.02 -3.97 -17.50
C SER A 371 -16.14 -4.65 -16.14
N TYR A 372 -16.73 -3.98 -15.14
CA TYR A 372 -16.99 -4.58 -13.84
C TYR A 372 -18.11 -5.63 -13.89
N ASP A 373 -19.12 -5.49 -14.76
CA ASP A 373 -20.12 -6.55 -14.98
C ASP A 373 -19.46 -7.84 -15.48
N LEU A 374 -18.53 -7.71 -16.43
CA LEU A 374 -17.76 -8.84 -16.96
C LEU A 374 -16.83 -9.47 -15.90
N ALA A 375 -16.15 -8.64 -15.10
CA ALA A 375 -15.27 -9.14 -14.04
C ALA A 375 -16.06 -9.82 -12.90
N ALA A 376 -17.18 -9.24 -12.48
CA ALA A 376 -18.07 -9.85 -11.50
C ALA A 376 -18.63 -11.20 -11.99
N ALA A 377 -19.01 -11.29 -13.28
CA ALA A 377 -19.44 -12.54 -13.90
C ALA A 377 -18.30 -13.58 -13.97
N THR A 378 -17.07 -13.13 -14.26
CA THR A 378 -15.86 -13.97 -14.28
C THR A 378 -15.61 -14.60 -12.92
N PHE A 379 -15.54 -13.79 -11.85
CA PHE A 379 -15.29 -14.29 -10.51
C PHE A 379 -16.44 -15.12 -9.93
N GLU A 380 -17.68 -14.83 -10.30
CA GLU A 380 -18.81 -15.69 -9.97
C GLU A 380 -18.70 -17.06 -10.66
N HIS A 381 -18.31 -17.10 -11.94
CA HIS A 381 -18.12 -18.37 -12.64
C HIS A 381 -16.98 -19.19 -12.03
N MET A 382 -15.85 -18.54 -11.71
CA MET A 382 -14.74 -19.17 -10.97
C MET A 382 -15.20 -19.76 -9.63
N ALA A 383 -16.02 -19.02 -8.86
CA ALA A 383 -16.54 -19.50 -7.59
C ALA A 383 -17.51 -20.69 -7.74
N ASN A 384 -18.23 -20.80 -8.86
CA ASN A 384 -19.18 -21.87 -9.11
C ASN A 384 -18.50 -23.20 -9.49
N ILE A 385 -17.41 -23.13 -10.24
CA ILE A 385 -16.65 -24.32 -10.68
C ILE A 385 -15.62 -24.80 -9.64
N GLU A 386 -15.26 -23.94 -8.69
CA GLU A 386 -14.27 -24.25 -7.67
C GLU A 386 -14.85 -25.14 -6.56
N THR A 387 -14.12 -26.21 -6.26
CA THR A 387 -14.46 -27.19 -5.22
C THR A 387 -13.76 -26.90 -3.89
N ASP A 388 -12.60 -26.25 -3.93
CA ASP A 388 -11.88 -25.83 -2.74
C ASP A 388 -12.61 -24.65 -2.08
N VAL A 389 -13.08 -24.85 -0.84
CA VAL A 389 -13.86 -23.85 -0.10
C VAL A 389 -13.07 -22.55 0.09
N ARG A 390 -11.75 -22.62 0.32
CA ARG A 390 -10.90 -21.45 0.53
C ARG A 390 -10.77 -20.63 -0.76
N LYS A 391 -10.49 -21.28 -1.89
CA LYS A 391 -10.40 -20.60 -3.20
C LYS A 391 -11.74 -20.04 -3.64
N LYS A 392 -12.84 -20.78 -3.42
CA LYS A 392 -14.20 -20.30 -3.70
C LYS A 392 -14.50 -18.99 -2.97
N ARG A 393 -14.14 -18.88 -1.70
CA ARG A 393 -14.28 -17.64 -0.90
C ARG A 393 -13.42 -16.51 -1.46
N GLU A 394 -12.22 -16.81 -1.92
CA GLU A 394 -11.35 -15.81 -2.56
C GLU A 394 -12.01 -15.23 -3.82
N HIS A 395 -12.52 -16.09 -4.71
CA HIS A 395 -13.24 -15.64 -5.91
C HIS A 395 -14.47 -14.79 -5.55
N LEU A 396 -15.26 -15.18 -4.55
CA LEU A 396 -16.41 -14.41 -4.09
C LEU A 396 -16.00 -13.04 -3.49
N ARG A 397 -14.86 -12.96 -2.79
CA ARG A 397 -14.32 -11.66 -2.33
C ARG A 397 -13.83 -10.79 -3.48
N ARG A 398 -13.22 -11.37 -4.51
CA ARG A 398 -12.86 -10.63 -5.74
C ARG A 398 -14.10 -10.09 -6.45
N LYS A 399 -15.18 -10.89 -6.55
CA LYS A 399 -16.49 -10.43 -7.03
C LYS A 399 -17.01 -9.23 -6.22
N VAL A 400 -16.92 -9.30 -4.89
CA VAL A 400 -17.31 -8.19 -4.00
C VAL A 400 -16.51 -6.94 -4.29
N SER A 401 -15.19 -7.03 -4.45
CA SER A 401 -14.33 -5.90 -4.82
C SER A 401 -14.80 -5.22 -6.12
N MET A 402 -15.12 -6.02 -7.15
CA MET A 402 -15.63 -5.49 -8.42
C MET A 402 -16.96 -4.74 -8.25
N LEU A 403 -17.89 -5.30 -7.47
CA LEU A 403 -19.18 -4.67 -7.18
C LEU A 403 -19.02 -3.37 -6.38
N MET A 404 -18.04 -3.30 -5.47
CA MET A 404 -17.79 -2.09 -4.68
C MET A 404 -17.26 -0.94 -5.55
N VAL A 405 -16.28 -1.21 -6.43
CA VAL A 405 -15.77 -0.18 -7.35
C VAL A 405 -16.84 0.22 -8.38
N GLN A 406 -17.61 -0.74 -8.90
CA GLN A 406 -18.73 -0.45 -9.79
C GLN A 406 -19.81 0.41 -9.09
N SER A 407 -20.06 0.18 -7.80
CA SER A 407 -21.01 1.00 -7.02
C SER A 407 -20.57 2.45 -6.93
N GLU A 408 -19.26 2.70 -6.75
CA GLU A 408 -18.71 4.05 -6.78
C GLU A 408 -18.93 4.72 -8.14
N LEU A 409 -18.57 4.05 -9.23
CA LEU A 409 -18.77 4.57 -10.60
C LEU A 409 -20.25 4.87 -10.91
N LEU A 410 -21.17 4.00 -10.46
CA LEU A 410 -22.61 4.20 -10.62
C LEU A 410 -23.10 5.41 -9.82
N MET A 411 -22.58 5.60 -8.61
CA MET A 411 -22.93 6.74 -7.76
C MET A 411 -22.40 8.06 -8.35
N GLU A 412 -21.17 8.06 -8.88
CA GLU A 412 -20.57 9.21 -9.59
C GLU A 412 -21.34 9.57 -10.88
N ASN A 413 -21.97 8.59 -11.53
CA ASN A 413 -22.84 8.77 -12.70
C ASN A 413 -24.32 9.02 -12.35
N GLU A 414 -24.64 9.37 -11.10
CA GLU A 414 -26.00 9.66 -10.65
C GLU A 414 -26.99 8.46 -10.70
N ASP A 415 -26.52 7.23 -10.95
CA ASP A 415 -27.33 6.00 -10.85
C ASP A 415 -27.23 5.37 -9.46
N ARG A 416 -27.74 6.12 -8.47
CA ARG A 416 -27.83 5.65 -7.08
C ARG A 416 -28.56 4.33 -6.95
N LYS A 417 -29.61 4.10 -7.74
CA LYS A 417 -30.44 2.90 -7.62
C LYS A 417 -29.63 1.64 -7.97
N ALA A 418 -28.84 1.69 -9.04
CA ALA A 418 -27.96 0.58 -9.40
C ALA A 418 -26.79 0.42 -8.42
N ALA A 419 -26.20 1.53 -7.95
CA ALA A 419 -25.16 1.50 -6.91
C ALA A 419 -25.65 0.80 -5.64
N GLU A 420 -26.82 1.18 -5.13
CA GLU A 420 -27.42 0.55 -3.94
C GLU A 420 -27.82 -0.91 -4.17
N ALA A 421 -28.23 -1.28 -5.39
CA ALA A 421 -28.50 -2.67 -5.74
C ALA A 421 -27.22 -3.51 -5.67
N ASN A 422 -26.07 -2.96 -6.08
CA ASN A 422 -24.78 -3.64 -5.94
C ASN A 422 -24.33 -3.75 -4.49
N LEU A 423 -24.52 -2.73 -3.66
CA LEU A 423 -24.24 -2.84 -2.22
C LEU A 423 -25.07 -3.96 -1.55
N LYS A 424 -26.32 -4.16 -1.97
CA LYS A 424 -27.15 -5.28 -1.49
C LYS A 424 -26.59 -6.64 -1.92
N LYS A 425 -26.16 -6.78 -3.17
CA LYS A 425 -25.47 -7.99 -3.65
C LYS A 425 -24.17 -8.25 -2.88
N VAL A 426 -23.42 -7.20 -2.54
CA VAL A 426 -22.20 -7.31 -1.72
C VAL A 426 -22.54 -7.89 -0.35
N VAL A 427 -23.59 -7.37 0.30
CA VAL A 427 -24.06 -7.90 1.58
C VAL A 427 -24.45 -9.36 1.46
N GLU A 428 -25.27 -9.73 0.47
CA GLU A 428 -25.69 -11.12 0.24
C GLU A 428 -24.49 -12.07 0.06
N VAL A 429 -23.51 -11.69 -0.76
CA VAL A 429 -22.32 -12.51 -1.01
C VAL A 429 -21.46 -12.62 0.25
N LEU A 430 -21.15 -11.51 0.92
CA LEU A 430 -20.30 -11.54 2.10
C LEU A 430 -20.95 -12.27 3.28
N GLU A 431 -22.23 -12.05 3.56
CA GLU A 431 -22.95 -12.76 4.62
C GLU A 431 -22.95 -14.28 4.36
N SER A 432 -23.05 -14.72 3.10
CA SER A 432 -23.01 -16.15 2.75
C SER A 432 -21.69 -16.86 3.04
N ILE A 433 -20.58 -16.11 3.12
CA ILE A 433 -19.24 -16.65 3.38
C ILE A 433 -18.65 -16.22 4.72
N PHE A 434 -19.31 -15.31 5.45
CA PHE A 434 -18.76 -14.58 6.59
C PHE A 434 -18.19 -15.51 7.68
N GLU A 435 -18.98 -16.50 8.12
CA GLU A 435 -18.59 -17.45 9.19
C GLU A 435 -17.36 -18.31 8.85
N SER A 436 -16.98 -18.32 7.58
CA SER A 436 -15.91 -19.15 7.06
C SER A 436 -14.65 -18.34 6.71
N LEU A 437 -14.68 -17.02 6.94
CA LEU A 437 -13.51 -16.14 6.82
C LEU A 437 -12.64 -16.23 8.09
N GLU A 438 -11.34 -15.99 7.94
CA GLU A 438 -10.36 -16.10 9.03
C GLU A 438 -9.33 -14.97 8.96
N GLY A 439 -8.70 -14.64 10.09
CA GLY A 439 -7.62 -13.66 10.17
C GLY A 439 -8.07 -12.22 9.88
N ALA A 440 -7.17 -11.40 9.33
CA ALA A 440 -7.49 -10.02 8.95
C ALA A 440 -8.71 -9.90 7.99
N VAL A 441 -8.99 -10.95 7.22
CA VAL A 441 -10.04 -10.94 6.21
C VAL A 441 -11.44 -10.86 6.82
N ILE A 442 -11.72 -11.58 7.91
CA ILE A 442 -13.04 -11.54 8.54
C ILE A 442 -13.30 -10.18 9.19
N LEU A 443 -12.24 -9.54 9.71
CA LEU A 443 -12.28 -8.19 10.28
C LEU A 443 -12.66 -7.16 9.21
N HIS A 444 -11.97 -7.18 8.06
CA HIS A 444 -12.30 -6.30 6.93
C HIS A 444 -13.74 -6.50 6.42
N ALA A 445 -14.18 -7.76 6.29
CA ALA A 445 -15.54 -8.07 5.88
C ALA A 445 -16.57 -7.57 6.90
N CYS A 446 -16.27 -7.68 8.19
CA CYS A 446 -17.12 -7.20 9.28
C CYS A 446 -17.29 -5.68 9.23
N VAL A 447 -16.19 -4.94 9.07
CA VAL A 447 -16.21 -3.48 8.91
C VAL A 447 -17.05 -3.07 7.70
N LEU A 448 -16.82 -3.69 6.54
CA LEU A 448 -17.54 -3.35 5.32
C LEU A 448 -19.04 -3.63 5.44
N LEU A 449 -19.42 -4.80 5.96
CA LEU A 449 -20.82 -5.15 6.22
C LEU A 449 -21.45 -4.14 7.18
N PHE A 450 -20.78 -3.81 8.27
CA PHE A 450 -21.24 -2.80 9.22
C PHE A 450 -21.48 -1.44 8.55
N GLN A 451 -20.51 -0.94 7.79
CA GLN A 451 -20.62 0.35 7.09
C GLN A 451 -21.79 0.37 6.10
N ILE A 452 -21.99 -0.70 5.32
CA ILE A 452 -23.13 -0.79 4.39
C ILE A 452 -24.46 -0.78 5.14
N LYS A 453 -24.56 -1.48 6.29
CA LYS A 453 -25.79 -1.45 7.11
C LYS A 453 -26.05 -0.08 7.72
N ILE A 454 -25.01 0.64 8.17
CA ILE A 454 -25.12 2.04 8.63
C ILE A 454 -25.62 2.94 7.49
N TYR A 455 -25.06 2.80 6.28
CA TYR A 455 -25.50 3.55 5.11
C TYR A 455 -27.01 3.34 4.82
N PHE A 456 -27.50 2.11 4.93
CA PHE A 456 -28.92 1.80 4.77
C PHE A 456 -29.79 2.09 6.00
N ASN A 457 -29.21 2.66 7.06
CA ASN A 457 -29.87 2.90 8.36
C ASN A 457 -30.47 1.62 8.99
N ASP A 458 -29.88 0.46 8.73
CA ASP A 458 -30.24 -0.82 9.34
C ASP A 458 -29.40 -1.08 10.61
N LEU A 459 -29.71 -0.29 11.65
CA LEU A 459 -29.00 -0.35 12.93
C LEU A 459 -29.13 -1.71 13.62
N GLN A 460 -30.22 -2.44 13.38
CA GLN A 460 -30.44 -3.76 13.99
C GLN A 460 -29.47 -4.79 13.42
N SER A 461 -29.27 -4.83 12.09
CA SER A 461 -28.28 -5.71 11.49
C SER A 461 -26.85 -5.24 11.79
N ALA A 462 -26.60 -3.93 11.79
CA ALA A 462 -25.28 -3.36 12.12
C ALA A 462 -24.82 -3.78 13.54
N ALA A 463 -25.73 -3.80 14.52
CA ALA A 463 -25.42 -4.21 15.89
C ALA A 463 -24.87 -5.65 16.00
N LYS A 464 -25.23 -6.55 15.07
CA LYS A 464 -24.70 -7.93 15.04
C LYS A 464 -23.20 -7.95 14.76
N PHE A 465 -22.75 -7.12 13.83
CA PHE A 465 -21.33 -7.00 13.45
C PHE A 465 -20.53 -6.29 14.53
N MET A 466 -21.10 -5.27 15.17
CA MET A 466 -20.46 -4.61 16.32
C MET A 466 -20.26 -5.60 17.47
N LYS A 467 -21.29 -6.40 17.80
CA LYS A 467 -21.18 -7.47 18.78
C LYS A 467 -20.16 -8.54 18.38
N PHE A 468 -20.07 -8.89 17.10
CA PHE A 468 -19.04 -9.82 16.62
C PHE A 468 -17.64 -9.26 16.90
N MET A 469 -17.41 -7.98 16.54
CA MET A 469 -16.12 -7.31 16.73
C MET A 469 -15.73 -7.23 18.21
N ASP A 470 -16.66 -6.85 19.09
CA ASP A 470 -16.45 -6.80 20.54
C ASP A 470 -16.09 -8.18 21.13
N ASN A 471 -16.58 -9.26 20.50
CA ASN A 471 -16.36 -10.63 20.94
C ASN A 471 -15.20 -11.35 20.24
N TYR A 472 -14.51 -10.69 19.30
CA TYR A 472 -13.52 -11.35 18.43
C TYR A 472 -12.32 -11.92 19.21
N ASP A 473 -11.82 -11.18 20.21
CA ASP A 473 -10.70 -11.60 21.06
C ASP A 473 -10.92 -11.24 22.54
N THR A 474 -12.08 -11.62 23.08
CA THR A 474 -12.42 -11.37 24.50
C THR A 474 -11.51 -12.09 25.49
N GLU A 475 -10.89 -13.18 25.05
CA GLU A 475 -9.96 -13.97 25.86
C GLU A 475 -8.50 -13.48 25.76
N GLY A 476 -8.22 -12.45 24.93
CA GLY A 476 -6.89 -11.87 24.76
C GLY A 476 -5.86 -12.87 24.24
N LYS A 477 -6.30 -13.80 23.38
CA LYS A 477 -5.47 -14.87 22.83
C LYS A 477 -4.64 -14.41 21.64
N LEU A 478 -5.01 -13.31 20.97
CA LEU A 478 -4.20 -12.77 19.88
C LEU A 478 -2.91 -12.17 20.44
N ALA A 479 -1.78 -12.70 19.97
CA ALA A 479 -0.48 -12.20 20.35
C ALA A 479 -0.29 -10.75 19.86
N GLU A 480 0.09 -9.86 20.78
CA GLU A 480 0.35 -8.45 20.47
C GLU A 480 1.45 -8.33 19.41
N GLY A 481 1.18 -7.53 18.38
CA GLY A 481 2.13 -7.27 17.28
C GLY A 481 1.95 -8.15 16.04
N THR A 482 1.08 -9.17 16.09
CA THR A 482 0.63 -9.89 14.89
C THR A 482 -0.18 -8.99 13.96
N GLU A 483 -0.21 -9.31 12.66
CA GLU A 483 -0.99 -8.54 11.67
C GLU A 483 -2.49 -8.55 12.01
N GLU A 484 -3.01 -9.68 12.47
CA GLU A 484 -4.41 -9.81 12.89
C GLU A 484 -4.74 -8.96 14.12
N TYR A 485 -3.84 -8.88 15.11
CA TYR A 485 -4.01 -8.00 16.27
C TYR A 485 -3.99 -6.51 15.86
N LYS A 486 -3.10 -6.12 14.94
CA LYS A 486 -3.05 -4.74 14.42
C LYS A 486 -4.35 -4.40 13.70
N GLU A 487 -4.83 -5.32 12.85
CA GLU A 487 -6.05 -5.15 12.09
C GLU A 487 -7.27 -5.06 13.01
N LEU A 488 -7.36 -5.89 14.05
CA LEU A 488 -8.45 -5.83 15.02
C LEU A 488 -8.55 -4.43 15.65
N LYS A 489 -7.44 -3.83 16.07
CA LYS A 489 -7.46 -2.47 16.62
C LYS A 489 -7.93 -1.42 15.62
N VAL A 490 -7.44 -1.49 14.37
CA VAL A 490 -7.82 -0.54 13.31
C VAL A 490 -9.30 -0.69 12.94
N SER A 491 -9.74 -1.93 12.74
CA SER A 491 -11.12 -2.28 12.41
C SER A 491 -12.10 -1.86 13.52
N SER A 492 -11.79 -2.12 14.80
CA SER A 492 -12.62 -1.68 15.93
C SER A 492 -12.71 -0.15 16.04
N ALA A 493 -11.59 0.56 15.87
CA ALA A 493 -11.60 2.02 15.88
C ALA A 493 -12.43 2.59 14.72
N LYS A 494 -12.31 2.01 13.52
CA LYS A 494 -13.08 2.40 12.34
C LYS A 494 -14.59 2.13 12.51
N MET A 495 -14.98 1.01 13.11
CA MET A 495 -16.39 0.73 13.42
C MET A 495 -16.95 1.72 14.44
N LYS A 496 -16.20 2.04 15.49
CA LYS A 496 -16.60 3.04 16.48
C LYS A 496 -16.82 4.41 15.83
N ALA A 497 -15.85 4.90 15.06
CA ALA A 497 -15.98 6.16 14.33
C ALA A 497 -17.19 6.17 13.37
N THR A 498 -17.36 5.10 12.59
CA THR A 498 -18.54 4.94 11.70
C THR A 498 -19.85 4.97 12.49
N PHE A 499 -19.90 4.37 13.69
CA PHE A 499 -21.10 4.39 14.53
C PHE A 499 -21.38 5.76 15.13
N ASP A 500 -20.34 6.47 15.57
CA ASP A 500 -20.45 7.81 16.13
C ASP A 500 -20.97 8.79 15.06
N ASP A 501 -20.48 8.66 13.82
CA ASP A 501 -20.88 9.48 12.66
C ASP A 501 -22.13 8.93 11.92
N ARG A 502 -22.80 7.91 12.44
CA ARG A 502 -23.89 7.21 11.72
C ARG A 502 -25.01 8.12 11.22
N GLU A 503 -25.28 9.24 11.90
CA GLU A 503 -26.36 10.16 11.56
C GLU A 503 -26.10 10.94 10.27
N ILE A 504 -24.83 11.11 9.87
CA ILE A 504 -24.43 11.77 8.64
C ILE A 504 -24.05 10.78 7.53
N LEU A 505 -23.83 9.52 7.86
CA LEU A 505 -23.41 8.46 6.93
C LEU A 505 -24.57 7.71 6.25
N THR A 506 -25.82 8.13 6.45
CA THR A 506 -26.98 7.44 5.86
C THR A 506 -27.21 7.85 4.40
N LYS A 507 -27.86 6.97 3.64
CA LYS A 507 -28.24 7.22 2.24
C LYS A 507 -29.11 8.47 2.05
N GLU A 508 -29.88 8.86 3.05
CA GLU A 508 -30.73 10.07 2.99
C GLU A 508 -29.92 11.35 3.12
N LYS A 509 -28.75 11.29 3.76
CA LYS A 509 -27.88 12.44 4.03
C LYS A 509 -26.79 12.61 2.98
N LEU A 510 -26.30 11.50 2.46
CA LEU A 510 -25.24 11.49 1.47
C LEU A 510 -25.77 11.69 0.05
N LYS A 511 -25.14 12.61 -0.70
CA LYS A 511 -25.37 12.78 -2.15
C LYS A 511 -24.60 11.76 -2.97
N HIS A 512 -23.36 11.48 -2.56
CA HIS A 512 -22.46 10.45 -3.08
C HIS A 512 -21.83 9.68 -1.91
N PHE A 513 -21.04 8.64 -2.16
CA PHE A 513 -20.40 7.86 -1.09
C PHE A 513 -19.24 8.58 -0.38
N HIS A 514 -18.97 9.85 -0.72
CA HIS A 514 -18.02 10.69 0.02
C HIS A 514 -18.76 11.60 1.00
N LEU A 515 -18.11 11.91 2.12
CA LEU A 515 -18.49 13.07 2.91
C LEU A 515 -18.17 14.31 2.08
N ASP A 516 -19.16 15.18 1.92
CA ASP A 516 -18.96 16.52 1.40
C ASP A 516 -18.02 17.22 2.40
N ASP A 517 -16.78 17.52 1.98
CA ASP A 517 -15.93 18.39 2.78
C ASP A 517 -16.62 19.76 2.74
N ASP A 518 -17.01 20.26 3.92
CA ASP A 518 -17.84 21.46 4.13
C ASP A 518 -17.73 22.54 3.03
N GLU A 519 -18.88 22.95 2.48
CA GLU A 519 -19.05 24.28 1.88
C GLU A 519 -18.76 25.40 2.91
#